data_AF-A0A1X1VZM9-F1
#
_entry.id   AF-A0A1X1VZM9-F1
#
_cell.length_a   1.000
_cell.length_b   1.000
_cell.length_c   1.000
_cell.angle_alpha   90.00
_cell.angle_beta   90.00
_cell.angle_gamma   90.00
#
_symmetry.space_group_name_H-M   'P 1'
#
loop_
_entity.id
_entity.type
_entity.pdbx_description
1 polymer ?
#
loop_
_entity_poly.entity_id
_entity_poly.type
_entity_poly.pdbx_seq_one_letter_code
_entity_poly.pdbx_strand_id
1 'polypeptide(L)'
;MKIAAMIIAGLAAGTLVTASPAHADALGDVQELQRQTSELHAGWDSMSPAQRNQQLAQLQRQATIVQGEVDNLPPEQRPEIQARLTAVTLELTDILWKVWPVP
;
A
#
# COMPACT_ATOMS: atom_id res chain seq x y z
N MET A 1 -9.09 -27.36 38.92
CA MET A 1 -10.49 -27.32 38.42
C MET A 1 -10.89 -25.87 38.22
N LYS A 2 -11.37 -25.53 37.02
CA LYS A 2 -12.40 -24.51 36.71
C LYS A 2 -12.59 -24.53 35.19
N ILE A 3 -13.64 -25.23 34.80
CA ILE A 3 -14.15 -25.37 33.43
C ILE A 3 -15.27 -24.33 33.28
N ALA A 4 -15.57 -23.97 32.02
CA ALA A 4 -16.70 -23.19 31.52
C ALA A 4 -16.40 -21.67 31.37
N ALA A 5 -16.72 -21.02 30.25
CA ALA A 5 -17.85 -21.29 29.38
C ALA A 5 -17.54 -21.09 27.88
N MET A 6 -18.14 -21.97 27.08
CA MET A 6 -18.40 -21.83 25.65
C MET A 6 -19.31 -20.64 25.36
N ILE A 7 -19.11 -19.96 24.23
CA ILE A 7 -20.19 -19.69 23.26
C ILE A 7 -19.61 -19.84 21.84
N ILE A 8 -20.03 -20.92 21.19
CA ILE A 8 -20.03 -21.07 19.73
C ILE A 8 -21.32 -20.39 19.25
N ALA A 9 -21.20 -19.32 18.46
CA ALA A 9 -22.31 -18.74 17.73
C ALA A 9 -21.77 -18.08 16.45
N GLY A 10 -22.17 -18.62 15.29
CA GLY A 10 -21.91 -17.97 14.01
C GLY A 10 -21.49 -18.90 12.87
N LEU A 11 -22.19 -20.01 12.66
CA LEU A 11 -22.24 -20.65 11.34
C LEU A 11 -23.06 -19.74 10.43
N ALA A 12 -22.39 -18.84 9.71
CA ALA A 12 -22.95 -18.19 8.55
C ALA A 12 -22.42 -18.92 7.31
N ALA A 13 -23.27 -19.74 6.72
CA ALA A 13 -23.11 -20.22 5.36
C ALA A 13 -23.18 -19.01 4.42
N GLY A 14 -22.01 -18.45 4.14
CA GLY A 14 -21.75 -17.54 3.05
C GLY A 14 -20.29 -17.75 2.69
N THR A 15 -20.01 -18.18 1.46
CA THR A 15 -18.66 -18.22 0.88
C THR A 15 -18.13 -16.80 0.64
N LEU A 16 -18.32 -15.90 1.59
CA LEU A 16 -17.77 -14.56 1.57
C LEU A 16 -16.28 -14.73 1.79
N VAL A 17 -15.57 -14.76 0.65
CA VAL A 17 -14.25 -14.16 0.45
C VAL A 17 -13.71 -13.66 1.78
N THR A 18 -12.93 -14.50 2.46
CA THR A 18 -12.06 -13.99 3.52
C THR A 18 -11.04 -13.12 2.80
N ALA A 19 -11.39 -11.86 2.58
CA ALA A 19 -10.39 -10.82 2.52
C ALA A 19 -9.71 -10.89 3.87
N SER A 20 -8.62 -11.67 3.93
CA SER A 20 -7.85 -11.87 5.14
C SER A 20 -7.48 -10.51 5.71
N PRO A 21 -7.38 -10.33 7.03
CA PRO A 21 -6.97 -9.04 7.62
C PRO A 21 -5.72 -8.47 6.92
N ALA A 22 -4.74 -9.34 6.62
CA ALA A 22 -3.55 -8.99 5.83
C ALA A 22 -3.82 -8.36 4.45
N HIS A 23 -4.92 -8.71 3.77
CA HIS A 23 -5.30 -8.07 2.51
C HIS A 23 -5.85 -6.66 2.73
N ALA A 24 -6.65 -6.47 3.79
CA ALA A 24 -7.17 -5.15 4.14
C ALA A 24 -6.05 -4.20 4.60
N ASP A 25 -5.09 -4.71 5.38
CA ASP A 25 -3.89 -3.97 5.79
C ASP A 25 -3.06 -3.55 4.56
N ALA A 26 -2.73 -4.50 3.68
CA ALA A 26 -1.93 -4.22 2.49
C ALA A 26 -2.64 -3.23 1.53
N LEU A 27 -3.96 -3.34 1.37
CA LEU A 27 -4.74 -2.38 0.59
C LEU A 27 -4.71 -0.98 1.19
N GLY A 28 -4.75 -0.87 2.52
CA GLY A 28 -4.66 0.38 3.26
C GLY A 28 -3.28 1.02 3.10
N ASP A 29 -2.21 0.24 3.24
CA ASP A 29 -0.84 0.74 3.07
C ASP A 29 -0.56 1.20 1.63
N VAL A 30 -1.13 0.54 0.63
CA VAL A 30 -1.03 0.98 -0.78
C VAL A 30 -1.80 2.28 -1.00
N GLN A 31 -2.95 2.43 -0.35
CA GLN A 31 -3.75 3.65 -0.43
C GLN A 31 -3.02 4.84 0.23
N GLU A 32 -2.32 4.59 1.34
CA GLU A 32 -1.44 5.56 1.97
C GLU A 32 -0.23 5.92 1.08
N LEU A 33 0.41 4.92 0.45
CA LEU A 33 1.48 5.14 -0.53
C LEU A 33 1.02 6.03 -1.69
N GLN A 34 -0.18 5.78 -2.22
CA GLN A 34 -0.79 6.57 -3.27
C GLN A 34 -1.08 8.01 -2.81
N ARG A 35 -1.59 8.16 -1.59
CA ARG A 35 -1.84 9.47 -0.98
C ARG A 35 -0.54 10.26 -0.85
N GLN A 36 0.51 9.67 -0.28
CA GLN A 36 1.83 10.31 -0.13
C GLN A 36 2.43 10.69 -1.49
N THR A 37 2.28 9.83 -2.50
CA THR A 37 2.69 10.13 -3.88
C THR A 37 1.93 11.31 -4.46
N SER A 38 0.62 11.40 -4.22
CA SER A 38 -0.21 12.51 -4.68
C SER A 38 0.14 13.82 -3.98
N GLU A 39 0.38 13.78 -2.67
CA GLU A 39 0.84 14.93 -1.89
C GLU A 39 2.24 15.38 -2.33
N LEU A 40 3.13 14.42 -2.59
CA LEU A 40 4.45 14.67 -3.15
C LEU A 40 4.33 15.32 -4.54
N HIS A 41 3.47 14.82 -5.41
CA HIS A 41 3.23 15.38 -6.74
C HIS A 41 2.70 16.81 -6.67
N ALA A 42 1.68 17.06 -5.86
CA ALA A 42 1.05 18.37 -5.70
C ALA A 42 2.03 19.40 -5.11
N GLY A 43 2.85 18.99 -4.15
CA GLY A 43 3.84 19.85 -3.50
C GLY A 43 5.19 19.91 -4.20
N TRP A 44 5.44 19.07 -5.21
CA TRP A 44 6.78 18.80 -5.75
C TRP A 44 7.53 20.07 -6.10
N ASP A 45 6.92 20.93 -6.93
CA ASP A 45 7.53 22.16 -7.46
C ASP A 45 7.89 23.16 -6.35
N SER A 46 7.04 23.26 -5.33
CA SER A 46 7.22 24.16 -4.19
C SER A 46 8.12 23.58 -3.07
N MET A 47 8.41 22.28 -3.09
CA MET A 47 9.24 21.63 -2.08
C MET A 47 10.73 21.84 -2.33
N SER A 48 11.49 22.04 -1.24
CA SER A 48 12.96 22.07 -1.28
C SER A 48 13.54 20.67 -1.57
N PRO A 49 14.77 20.57 -2.12
CA PRO A 49 15.42 19.28 -2.41
C PRO A 49 15.49 18.34 -1.20
N ALA A 50 15.77 18.89 -0.02
CA ALA A 50 15.81 18.12 1.23
C ALA A 50 14.43 17.54 1.61
N GLN A 51 13.34 18.28 1.39
CA GLN A 51 11.97 17.80 1.65
C GLN A 51 11.58 16.70 0.67
N ARG A 52 11.92 16.85 -0.62
CA ARG A 52 11.70 15.81 -1.63
C ARG A 52 12.44 14.53 -1.26
N ASN A 53 13.70 14.64 -0.82
CA ASN A 53 14.49 13.47 -0.42
C ASN A 53 13.92 12.76 0.82
N GLN A 54 13.43 13.53 1.80
CA GLN A 54 12.72 12.98 2.97
C GLN A 54 11.43 12.26 2.58
N GLN A 55 10.61 12.87 1.71
CA GLN A 55 9.39 12.28 1.17
C GLN A 55 9.67 10.99 0.40
N LEU A 56 10.64 11.00 -0.52
CA LEU A 56 11.07 9.81 -1.26
C LEU A 56 11.52 8.68 -0.33
N ALA A 57 12.28 9.00 0.73
CA ALA A 57 12.70 8.02 1.72
C ALA A 57 11.51 7.42 2.51
N GLN A 58 10.47 8.21 2.81
CA GLN A 58 9.25 7.69 3.43
C GLN A 58 8.51 6.75 2.48
N LEU A 59 8.34 7.17 1.23
CA LEU A 59 7.69 6.40 0.17
C LEU A 59 8.39 5.06 -0.07
N GLN A 60 9.73 5.05 -0.10
CA GLN A 60 10.52 3.83 -0.21
C GLN A 60 10.29 2.87 0.98
N ARG A 61 10.29 3.40 2.22
CA ARG A 61 10.02 2.56 3.40
C ARG A 61 8.64 1.95 3.37
N GLN A 62 7.63 2.75 3.01
CA GLN A 62 6.25 2.28 2.90
C GLN A 62 6.13 1.20 1.80
N ALA A 63 6.78 1.40 0.66
CA ALA A 63 6.82 0.41 -0.41
C ALA A 63 7.48 -0.91 0.03
N THR A 64 8.50 -0.88 0.89
CA THR A 64 9.10 -2.10 1.47
C THR A 64 8.13 -2.82 2.40
N ILE A 65 7.38 -2.09 3.23
CA ILE A 65 6.36 -2.68 4.12
C ILE A 65 5.27 -3.36 3.28
N VAL A 66 4.69 -2.61 2.33
CA VAL A 66 3.66 -3.14 1.42
C VAL A 66 4.18 -4.36 0.67
N GLN A 67 5.41 -4.33 0.16
CA GLN A 67 6.00 -5.48 -0.54
C GLN A 67 6.09 -6.72 0.36
N GLY A 68 6.48 -6.54 1.62
CA GLY A 68 6.50 -7.62 2.60
C GLY A 68 5.10 -8.19 2.88
N GLU A 69 4.09 -7.33 2.97
CA GLU A 69 2.70 -7.77 3.14
C GLU A 69 2.19 -8.50 1.90
N VAL A 70 2.43 -7.95 0.70
CA VAL A 70 2.04 -8.53 -0.59
C VAL A 70 2.68 -9.90 -0.83
N ASP A 71 3.92 -10.11 -0.39
CA ASP A 71 4.57 -11.42 -0.48
C ASP A 71 3.89 -12.46 0.41
N ASN A 72 3.36 -12.02 1.56
CA ASN A 72 2.61 -12.85 2.51
C ASN A 72 1.13 -13.07 2.10
N LEU A 73 0.65 -12.36 1.06
CA LEU A 73 -0.73 -12.50 0.60
C LEU A 73 -0.94 -13.78 -0.23
N PRO A 74 -2.16 -14.36 -0.16
CA PRO A 74 -2.56 -15.42 -1.07
C PRO A 74 -2.41 -14.98 -2.54
N PRO A 75 -1.97 -15.88 -3.44
CA PRO A 75 -1.69 -15.54 -4.85
C PRO A 75 -2.91 -14.99 -5.59
N GLU A 76 -4.12 -15.32 -5.15
CA GLU A 76 -5.40 -14.80 -5.64
C GLU A 76 -5.53 -13.27 -5.45
N GLN A 77 -4.93 -12.71 -4.39
CA GLN A 77 -5.11 -11.31 -3.94
C GLN A 77 -3.94 -10.40 -4.31
N ARG A 78 -2.74 -10.98 -4.50
CA ARG A 78 -1.55 -10.27 -4.98
C ARG A 78 -1.76 -9.41 -6.24
N PRO A 79 -2.44 -9.88 -7.31
CA PRO A 79 -2.53 -9.12 -8.56
C PRO A 79 -3.28 -7.79 -8.41
N GLU A 80 -4.28 -7.70 -7.54
CA GLU A 80 -5.00 -6.44 -7.29
C GLU A 80 -4.07 -5.38 -6.68
N ILE A 81 -3.35 -5.77 -5.63
CA ILE A 81 -2.42 -4.85 -4.97
C ILE A 81 -1.24 -4.48 -5.88
N GLN A 82 -0.73 -5.45 -6.63
CA GLN A 82 0.37 -5.23 -7.56
C GLN A 82 -0.03 -4.26 -8.69
N ALA A 83 -1.27 -4.32 -9.17
CA ALA A 83 -1.80 -3.35 -10.14
C ALA A 83 -1.85 -1.93 -9.55
N ARG A 84 -2.31 -1.77 -8.29
CA ARG A 84 -2.32 -0.47 -7.61
C ARG A 84 -0.91 0.08 -7.39
N LEU A 85 0.02 -0.75 -6.92
CA LEU A 85 1.43 -0.37 -6.76
C LEU A 85 2.07 0.05 -8.08
N THR A 86 1.73 -0.65 -9.17
CA THR A 86 2.20 -0.31 -10.51
C THR A 86 1.67 1.06 -10.93
N ALA A 87 0.39 1.37 -10.67
CA ALA A 87 -0.17 2.69 -10.93
C ALA A 87 0.58 3.80 -10.17
N VAL A 88 0.85 3.61 -8.87
CA VAL A 88 1.62 4.56 -8.07
C VAL A 88 3.05 4.73 -8.62
N THR A 89 3.68 3.64 -9.06
CA THR A 89 5.02 3.69 -9.66
C THR A 89 5.04 4.50 -10.96
N LEU A 90 4.01 4.38 -11.79
CA LEU A 90 3.87 5.19 -13.01
C LEU A 90 3.73 6.68 -12.68
N GLU A 91 2.92 7.03 -11.68
CA GLU A 91 2.78 8.43 -11.24
C GLU A 91 4.10 8.99 -10.67
N LEU A 92 4.82 8.22 -9.87
CA LEU A 92 6.16 8.61 -9.40
C LEU A 92 7.15 8.82 -10.55
N THR A 93 7.05 7.98 -11.58
CA THR A 93 7.92 8.08 -12.76
C THR A 93 7.63 9.36 -13.55
N ASP A 94 6.37 9.76 -13.68
CA ASP A 94 5.98 11.04 -14.32
C ASP A 94 6.56 12.25 -13.57
N ILE A 95 6.47 12.25 -12.23
CA ILE A 95 7.07 13.31 -11.37
C ILE A 95 8.58 13.41 -11.61
N LEU A 96 9.27 12.27 -11.69
CA LEU A 96 10.72 12.22 -11.94
C LEU A 96 11.06 12.68 -13.36
N TRP A 97 10.26 12.30 -14.35
CA TRP A 97 10.44 12.70 -15.75
C TRP A 97 10.27 14.21 -15.94
N LYS A 98 9.36 14.84 -15.20
CA LYS A 98 9.15 16.28 -15.22
C LYS A 98 10.36 17.07 -14.69
N VAL A 99 11.17 16.47 -13.83
CA VAL A 99 12.35 17.13 -13.22
C VAL A 99 13.64 16.91 -14.00
N TRP A 100 13.75 15.83 -14.77
CA TRP A 100 14.93 15.54 -15.57
C TRP A 100 14.62 15.74 -17.05
N PRO A 101 14.95 16.90 -17.66
CA PRO A 101 14.94 16.99 -19.10
C PRO A 101 15.93 15.96 -19.63
N VAL A 102 15.43 14.94 -20.32
CA VAL A 102 16.26 14.08 -21.16
C VAL A 102 17.02 15.04 -22.11
N PRO A 103 18.36 15.01 -22.14
CA PRO A 103 19.14 15.92 -22.97
C PRO A 103 18.81 15.80 -24.47
#